data_AF-A0A7V3M426-F1
#
_entry.id   AF-A0A7V3M426-F1
#
_cell.length_a   1.000
_cell.length_b   1.000
_cell.length_c   1.000
_cell.angle_alpha   90.00
_cell.angle_beta   90.00
_cell.angle_gamma   90.00
#
_symmetry.space_group_name_H-M   'P 1'
#
loop_
_entity.id
_entity.type
_entity.pdbx_description
1 polymer ?
#
loop_
_entity_poly.entity_id
_entity_poly.type
_entity_poly.pdbx_seq_one_letter_code
_entity_poly.pdbx_strand_id
1 'polypeptide(L)' 'MTRIVIKVGSHVLTENGGVAKRRMLALVELIAHLKESGYEVILVSSGAVAAGYTIMPLDRKSVANRQALAAVGQPLL' A
#
# COMPACT_ATOMS: atom_id res chain seq x y z
N MET A 1 6.11 19.95 17.46
CA MET A 1 5.56 18.68 16.96
C MET A 1 5.88 18.60 15.47
N THR A 2 6.67 17.62 15.04
CA THR A 2 7.14 17.51 13.65
C THR A 2 6.29 16.49 12.91
N ARG A 3 5.82 16.85 11.71
CA ARG A 3 4.98 15.99 10.87
C ARG A 3 5.81 15.35 9.76
N ILE A 4 5.66 14.05 9.59
CA ILE A 4 6.37 13.22 8.61
C ILE A 4 5.37 12.60 7.63
N VAL A 5 5.64 12.71 6.34
CA VAL A 5 4.90 12.00 5.28
C VAL A 5 5.76 10.87 4.76
N ILE A 6 5.29 9.63 4.92
CA ILE A 6 5.96 8.43 4.40
C ILE A 6 5.21 8.00 3.13
N LYS A 7 5.85 8.11 1.97
CA LYS A 7 5.34 7.56 0.71
C LYS A 7 5.90 6.17 0.48
N VAL A 8 5.01 5.21 0.23
CA VAL A 8 5.41 3.82 -0.06
C VAL A 8 4.89 3.41 -1.43
N GLY A 9 5.80 2.92 -2.29
CA GLY A 9 5.46 2.44 -3.63
C GLY A 9 4.97 0.99 -3.64
N SER A 10 4.31 0.57 -4.73
CA SER A 10 3.74 -0.78 -4.85
C SER A 10 4.77 -1.89 -4.63
N HIS A 11 6.02 -1.71 -5.07
CA HIS A 11 7.08 -2.72 -4.92
C HIS A 11 7.39 -3.07 -3.45
N VAL A 12 7.22 -2.11 -2.54
CA VAL A 12 7.41 -2.37 -1.10
C VAL A 12 6.25 -3.22 -0.55
N LEU A 13 5.04 -2.98 -1.05
CA LEU A 13 3.79 -3.55 -0.53
C LEU A 13 3.42 -4.88 -1.17
N THR A 14 3.97 -5.20 -2.34
CA THR A 14 3.62 -6.40 -3.10
C THR A 14 4.84 -7.30 -3.35
N GLU A 15 4.63 -8.62 -3.36
CA GLU A 15 5.63 -9.65 -3.67
C GLU A 15 4.94 -10.80 -4.41
N ASN A 16 5.52 -11.26 -5.52
CA ASN A 16 5.02 -12.39 -6.32
C ASN A 16 3.52 -12.31 -6.68
N GLY A 17 3.05 -11.10 -7.00
CA GLY A 17 1.66 -10.85 -7.34
C GLY A 17 0.71 -10.75 -6.15
N GLY A 18 1.17 -11.00 -4.91
CA GLY A 18 0.42 -10.84 -3.67
C GLY A 18 1.01 -9.76 -2.76
N VAL A 19 0.59 -9.75 -1.49
CA VAL A 19 1.03 -8.77 -0.48
C VAL A 19 2.37 -9.18 0.14
N ALA A 20 3.32 -8.25 0.20
CA ALA A 20 4.64 -8.44 0.81
C ALA A 20 4.57 -8.31 2.35
N LYS A 21 3.94 -9.28 3.01
CA LYS A 21 3.57 -9.21 4.44
C LYS A 21 4.73 -8.83 5.38
N ARG A 22 5.93 -9.39 5.17
CA ARG A 22 7.13 -9.07 5.98
C ARG A 22 7.54 -7.60 5.86
N ARG A 23 7.56 -7.04 4.65
CA ARG A 23 7.90 -5.63 4.44
C ARG A 23 6.83 -4.70 5.02
N MET A 24 5.55 -5.07 4.94
CA MET A 24 4.48 -4.29 5.55
C MET A 24 4.58 -4.27 7.08
N LEU A 25 4.89 -5.40 7.73
CA LEU A 25 5.07 -5.44 9.17
C LEU A 25 6.20 -4.51 9.63
N ALA A 26 7.35 -4.56 8.96
CA ALA A 26 8.47 -3.65 9.26
C ALA A 26 8.09 -2.16 9.07
N LEU A 27 7.27 -1.84 8.06
CA LEU A 27 6.76 -0.49 7.86
C LEU A 27 5.82 -0.05 9.00
N VAL A 28 4.94 -0.95 9.45
CA VAL A 28 4.02 -0.68 10.57
C VAL A 28 4.82 -0.46 11.87
N GLU A 29 5.82 -1.29 12.14
CA GLU A 29 6.71 -1.15 13.31
C GLU A 29 7.44 0.20 13.29
N LEU A 30 7.98 0.61 12.14
CA LEU A 30 8.60 1.93 11.97
C LEU A 30 7.62 3.07 12.26
N ILE A 31 6.40 3.00 11.69
CA ILE A 31 5.38 4.04 11.90
C ILE A 31 4.96 4.10 13.37
N ALA A 32 4.79 2.94 14.03
CA ALA A 32 4.45 2.87 15.44
C ALA A 32 5.54 3.54 16.30
N HIS A 33 6.80 3.19 16.08
CA HIS A 33 7.93 3.78 16.80
C HIS A 33 8.04 5.30 16.63
N LEU A 34 7.80 5.82 15.41
CA LEU A 34 7.78 7.25 15.16
C LEU A 34 6.63 7.94 15.90
N LYS A 35 5.44 7.33 15.92
CA LYS A 35 4.30 7.87 16.67
C LYS A 35 4.56 7.89 18.18
N GLU A 36 5.14 6.83 18.73
CA GLU A 36 5.55 6.76 20.15
C GLU A 36 6.60 7.82 20.51
N SER A 37 7.46 8.17 19.55
CA SER A 37 8.48 9.22 19.70
C SER A 37 7.92 10.65 19.56
N GLY A 38 6.60 10.82 19.42
CA GLY A 38 5.93 12.13 19.38
C GLY A 38 5.83 12.78 17.99
N TYR A 39 6.11 12.04 16.91
CA TYR A 39 5.90 12.50 15.54
C TYR A 39 4.46 12.29 15.07
N GLU A 40 3.94 13.22 14.27
CA GLU A 40 2.73 12.98 13.48
C GLU A 40 3.11 12.31 12.17
N VAL A 41 2.51 11.16 11.88
CA VAL A 41 2.86 10.37 10.68
C VAL A 41 1.66 10.27 9.75
N ILE A 42 1.86 10.66 8.49
CA ILE A 42 0.92 10.44 7.39
C ILE A 42 1.53 9.39 6.47
N LEU A 43 0.82 8.28 6.25
CA LEU A 43 1.20 7.26 5.28
C LEU A 43 0.48 7.51 3.96
N VAL A 44 1.24 7.59 2.86
CA VAL A 44 0.70 7.61 1.50
C VAL A 44 1.11 6.31 0.81
N SER A 45 0.16 5.39 0.68
CA SER A 45 0.40 4.05 0.14
C SER A 45 0.11 3.97 -1.35
N SER A 46 0.71 3.01 -2.05
CA SER A 46 0.33 2.60 -3.41
C SER A 46 -0.23 1.17 -3.32
N GLY A 47 -0.27 0.38 -4.39
CA GLY A 47 -0.60 -1.04 -4.29
C GLY A 47 -2.08 -1.41 -4.46
N ALA A 48 -3.04 -0.48 -4.41
CA ALA A 48 -4.46 -0.79 -4.60
C ALA A 48 -4.75 -1.57 -5.90
N VAL A 49 -4.19 -1.16 -7.05
CA VAL A 49 -4.34 -1.91 -8.32
C VAL A 49 -3.74 -3.32 -8.24
N ALA A 50 -2.62 -3.49 -7.55
CA ALA A 50 -1.97 -4.78 -7.40
C ALA A 50 -2.75 -5.70 -6.46
N ALA A 51 -3.31 -5.14 -5.37
CA ALA A 51 -4.21 -5.85 -4.46
C ALA A 51 -5.52 -6.26 -5.16
N GLY A 52 -6.11 -5.40 -5.99
CA GLY A 52 -7.31 -5.77 -6.75
C GLY A 52 -7.04 -6.90 -7.74
N TYR A 53 -5.85 -6.94 -8.32
CA TYR A 53 -5.45 -7.98 -9.27
C TYR A 53 -5.35 -9.37 -8.65
N THR A 54 -5.07 -9.50 -7.34
CA THR A 54 -5.07 -10.82 -6.66
C THR A 54 -6.46 -11.43 -6.59
N ILE A 55 -7.50 -10.58 -6.57
CA ILE A 55 -8.91 -10.99 -6.50
C ILE A 55 -9.51 -11.15 -7.89
N MET A 56 -9.22 -10.20 -8.78
CA MET A 56 -9.81 -10.13 -10.13
C MET A 56 -8.71 -9.85 -11.16
N PRO A 57 -8.14 -10.87 -11.83
CA PRO A 57 -7.02 -10.69 -12.74
C PRO A 57 -7.47 -10.07 -14.08
N LEU A 58 -7.52 -8.74 -14.14
CA LEU A 58 -7.75 -7.98 -15.37
C LEU A 58 -6.44 -7.44 -15.95
N ASP A 59 -6.41 -7.17 -17.26
CA ASP A 59 -5.29 -6.45 -17.85
C ASP A 59 -5.16 -5.06 -17.20
N ARG A 60 -3.91 -4.61 -17.05
CA ARG A 60 -3.59 -3.31 -16.44
C ARG A 60 -3.36 -2.21 -17.47
N LYS A 61 -3.56 -2.50 -18.77
CA LYS A 61 -3.32 -1.54 -19.88
C LYS A 61 -4.51 -0.60 -20.03
N SER A 62 -5.72 -1.13 -19.92
CA SER A 62 -6.95 -0.32 -19.91
C SER A 62 -7.04 0.55 -18.66
N VAL A 63 -7.38 1.84 -18.84
CA VAL A 63 -7.65 2.78 -17.74
C VAL A 63 -8.82 2.29 -16.89
N ALA A 64 -9.91 1.87 -17.54
CA ALA A 64 -11.10 1.38 -16.85
C ALA A 64 -10.78 0.16 -15.98
N ASN A 65 -9.96 -0.77 -16.49
CA ASN A 65 -9.56 -1.94 -15.72
C ASN A 65 -8.66 -1.55 -14.54
N ARG A 66 -7.72 -0.61 -14.70
CA ARG A 66 -6.96 -0.10 -13.56
C ARG A 66 -7.84 0.56 -12.50
N GLN A 67 -8.88 1.29 -12.89
CA GLN A 67 -9.83 1.90 -11.95
C GLN A 67 -10.65 0.84 -11.22
N ALA A 68 -11.16 -0.17 -11.93
CA ALA A 68 -11.89 -1.29 -11.33
C ALA A 68 -11.00 -2.06 -10.34
N LEU A 69 -9.77 -2.39 -10.73
CA LEU A 69 -8.78 -3.03 -9.86
C LEU A 69 -8.46 -2.17 -8.63
N ALA A 70 -8.29 -0.85 -8.79
CA ALA A 70 -8.06 0.06 -7.67
C ALA A 70 -9.26 0.09 -6.71
N ALA A 71 -10.49 0.14 -7.23
CA ALA A 71 -11.70 0.14 -6.41
C ALA A 71 -11.86 -1.17 -5.62
N VAL A 72 -11.59 -2.31 -6.25
CA VAL A 72 -11.62 -3.62 -5.59
C VAL A 72 -10.48 -3.77 -4.57
N GLY A 73 -9.28 -3.29 -4.90
CA GLY A 73 -8.09 -3.50 -4.07
C GLY A 73 -7.91 -2.48 -2.94
N GLN A 74 -8.48 -1.28 -3.04
CA GLN A 74 -8.36 -0.26 -2.00
C GLN A 74 -8.85 -0.72 -0.60
N PRO A 75 -9.97 -1.44 -0.44
CA PRO A 75 -10.39 -1.94 0.88
C PRO A 75 -9.53 -3.11 1.41
N LEU A 76 -8.67 -3.71 0.58
CA LEU A 76 -7.77 -4.81 0.97
C LEU A 76 -6.41 -4.31 1.45
N LEU A 77 -6.14 -3.01 1.26
CA LEU A 77 -4.86 -2.35 1.49
C LEU A 77 -4.92 -1.52 2.78
#